data_AF-A0A4X2KIM8-F1
#
_entry.id   AF-A0A4X2KIM8-F1
#
_cell.length_a   1.000
_cell.length_b   1.000
_cell.length_c   1.000
_cell.angle_alpha   90.00
_cell.angle_beta   90.00
_cell.angle_gamma   90.00
#
_symmetry.space_group_name_H-M   'P 1'
#
loop_
_entity.id
_entity.type
_entity.pdbx_description
1 polymer ?
#
loop_
_entity_poly.entity_id
_entity_poly.type
_entity_poly.pdbx_seq_one_letter_code
_entity_poly.pdbx_strand_id
1 'polypeptide(L)' 'LPLEASSERKLASCSRCHFCYIPPNTPENFWEVGFSSTRTCVDRGYIKEDLNPCLCPKRQQPYNAMFSPKGKEQKT' A
#
# COMPACT_ATOMS: atom_id res chain seq x y z
N LEU A 1 18.81 6.56 21.21
CA LEU A 1 19.02 7.44 20.04
C LEU A 1 20.11 6.81 19.19
N PRO A 2 19.77 6.06 18.13
CA PRO A 2 19.75 6.63 16.77
C PRO A 2 18.79 5.89 15.80
N LEU A 3 17.68 6.53 15.39
CA LEU A 3 16.84 6.05 14.27
C LEU A 3 16.76 7.09 13.13
N GLU A 4 17.13 8.34 13.41
CA GLU A 4 17.07 9.48 12.49
C GLU A 4 18.02 9.37 11.29
N ALA A 5 19.17 8.71 11.42
CA ALA A 5 20.20 8.70 10.38
C ALA A 5 19.86 7.83 9.15
N SER A 6 18.80 7.02 9.21
CA SER A 6 18.42 6.06 8.17
C SER A 6 17.26 6.52 7.27
N SER A 7 16.45 7.46 7.75
CA SER A 7 15.31 8.07 7.06
C SER A 7 15.76 9.17 6.08
N GLU A 8 16.71 10.01 6.48
CA GLU A 8 17.18 11.16 5.70
C GLU A 8 17.72 10.76 4.31
N ARG A 9 18.41 9.61 4.23
CA ARG A 9 19.07 9.16 2.98
C ARG A 9 18.09 8.67 1.92
N LYS A 10 16.88 8.24 2.31
CA LYS A 10 15.89 7.67 1.38
C LYS A 10 15.05 8.72 0.66
N LEU A 11 15.03 9.96 1.17
CA LEU A 11 14.27 11.08 0.60
C LEU A 11 14.94 11.69 -0.65
N ALA A 12 16.27 11.59 -0.76
CA ALA A 12 17.04 12.21 -1.85
C ALA A 12 16.90 11.49 -3.21
N SER A 13 16.42 10.24 -3.24
CA SER A 13 16.25 9.45 -4.47
C SER A 13 14.80 9.30 -4.94
N CYS A 14 13.83 9.95 -4.28
CA CYS A 14 12.42 9.81 -4.63
C CYS A 14 11.97 10.86 -5.66
N SER A 15 10.94 10.53 -6.45
CA SER A 15 10.36 11.46 -7.42
C SER A 15 9.93 12.77 -6.73
N ARG A 16 10.02 13.90 -7.45
CA ARG A 16 9.75 15.27 -6.96
C ARG A 16 8.50 15.44 -6.07
N CYS A 17 7.52 14.55 -6.15
CA CYS A 17 6.28 14.61 -5.36
C CYS A 17 6.40 14.07 -3.92
N HIS A 18 7.33 13.17 -3.61
CA HIS A 18 7.41 12.56 -2.28
C HIS A 18 8.24 13.38 -1.28
N PHE A 19 8.95 14.40 -1.76
CA PHE A 19 9.79 15.27 -0.93
C PHE A 19 8.98 16.36 -0.20
N CYS A 20 7.88 16.83 -0.78
CA CYS A 20 7.13 17.96 -0.25
C CYS A 20 5.93 17.56 0.63
N TYR A 21 5.54 16.27 0.65
CA TYR A 21 4.46 15.80 1.49
C TYR A 21 5.01 14.98 2.65
N ILE A 22 5.09 15.61 3.82
CA ILE A 22 5.28 14.92 5.10
C ILE A 22 3.88 14.56 5.59
N PRO A 23 3.48 13.27 5.58
CA PRO A 23 2.20 12.89 6.15
C PRO A 23 2.17 13.32 7.63
N PRO A 24 1.04 13.87 8.12
CA PRO A 24 0.92 14.21 9.53
C PRO A 24 1.16 12.95 10.39
N ASN A 25 1.66 13.16 11.61
CA ASN A 25 1.81 12.06 12.55
C ASN A 25 0.45 11.36 12.74
N THR A 26 0.48 10.05 12.98
CA THR A 26 -0.74 9.29 13.24
C THR A 26 -1.51 9.97 14.38
N PRO A 27 -2.76 10.40 14.16
CA PRO A 27 -3.51 11.05 15.22
C PRO A 27 -3.65 10.09 16.40
N GLU A 28 -3.72 10.64 17.62
CA GLU A 28 -3.72 9.87 18.88
C GLU A 28 -4.79 8.77 18.89
N ASN A 29 -5.94 9.04 18.26
CA ASN A 29 -7.06 8.12 18.16
C ASN A 29 -7.05 7.21 16.91
N PHE A 30 -6.02 7.23 16.07
CA PHE A 30 -6.04 6.51 14.77
C PHE A 30 -6.31 5.01 14.93
N TRP A 31 -5.83 4.43 16.04
CA TRP A 31 -6.06 3.03 16.42
C TRP A 31 -6.97 2.86 17.64
N GLU A 32 -7.43 3.95 18.26
CA GLU A 32 -8.32 3.91 19.44
C GLU A 32 -9.79 3.70 19.09
N VAL A 33 -10.15 3.80 17.81
CA VAL A 33 -11.38 3.19 17.32
C VAL A 33 -11.15 1.69 17.36
N GLY A 34 -11.34 1.09 18.54
CA GLY A 34 -11.34 -0.35 18.71
C GLY A 34 -12.22 -0.92 17.60
N PHE A 35 -11.63 -1.77 16.76
CA PHE A 35 -12.33 -2.34 15.62
C PHE A 35 -13.64 -2.91 16.14
N SER A 36 -14.77 -2.37 15.67
CA SER A 36 -16.07 -2.88 16.06
C SER A 36 -16.09 -4.38 15.79
N SER A 37 -16.66 -5.15 16.71
CA SER A 37 -16.68 -6.61 16.58
C SER A 37 -17.22 -7.00 15.19
N THR A 38 -16.79 -8.13 14.64
CA THR A 38 -17.30 -8.61 13.33
C THR A 38 -18.82 -8.58 13.28
N ARG A 39 -19.49 -8.94 14.39
CA ARG A 39 -20.94 -8.84 14.54
C ARG A 39 -21.46 -7.41 14.39
N THR A 40 -20.86 -6.44 15.09
CA THR A 40 -21.23 -5.02 14.97
C THR A 40 -20.97 -4.46 13.57
N CYS A 41 -19.91 -4.91 12.90
CA CYS A 41 -19.63 -4.54 11.51
C CYS A 41 -20.68 -5.05 10.54
N VAL A 42 -21.20 -6.27 10.76
CA VAL A 42 -22.30 -6.85 9.98
C VAL A 42 -23.61 -6.11 10.24
N ASP A 43 -23.96 -5.88 11.51
CA ASP A 43 -25.19 -5.17 11.90
C ASP A 43 -25.26 -3.74 11.34
N ARG A 44 -24.11 -3.06 11.21
CA ARG A 44 -24.00 -1.72 10.60
C ARG A 44 -23.93 -1.74 9.07
N GLY A 45 -23.83 -2.92 8.46
CA GLY A 45 -23.75 -3.09 7.01
C GLY A 45 -22.37 -2.81 6.41
N TYR A 46 -21.31 -2.71 7.22
CA TYR A 46 -19.93 -2.56 6.72
C TYR A 46 -19.40 -3.86 6.09
N ILE A 47 -19.85 -5.01 6.58
CA ILE A 47 -19.50 -6.33 6.04
C ILE A 47 -20.78 -6.96 5.51
N LYS A 48 -20.79 -7.32 4.22
CA LYS A 48 -21.83 -8.17 3.65
C LYS A 48 -21.38 -9.62 3.77
N GLU A 49 -22.08 -10.41 4.58
CA GLU A 49 -21.89 -11.86 4.62
C GLU A 49 -22.52 -12.45 3.35
N ASP A 50 -21.69 -12.73 2.35
CA ASP A 50 -22.15 -13.38 1.12
C ASP A 50 -22.16 -14.90 1.33
N LEU A 51 -23.33 -15.52 1.23
CA LEU A 51 -23.50 -16.98 1.35
C LEU A 51 -22.87 -17.73 0.16
N ASN A 52 -22.60 -17.03 -0.95
CA ASN A 52 -21.88 -17.55 -2.10
C ASN A 52 -20.64 -16.70 -2.33
N PRO A 53 -19.53 -16.96 -1.60
CA PRO A 53 -18.29 -16.24 -1.87
C PRO A 53 -17.97 -16.43 -3.35
N CYS A 54 -17.88 -15.31 -4.07
CA CYS A 54 -17.48 -15.32 -5.46
C CYS A 54 -16.18 -16.13 -5.54
N LEU A 55 -16.15 -17.18 -6.36
CA LEU A 55 -14.92 -17.92 -6.62
C LEU A 55 -14.02 -16.97 -7.40
N CYS A 56 -13.34 -16.07 -6.68
CA CYS A 56 -12.42 -15.10 -7.25
C CYS A 56 -11.54 -15.88 -8.21
N PRO A 57 -11.62 -15.62 -9.53
CA PRO A 57 -10.89 -16.42 -10.48
C PRO A 57 -9.40 -16.24 -10.17
N LYS A 58 -8.82 -17.26 -9.52
CA LYS A 58 -7.38 -17.34 -9.34
C LYS A 58 -6.80 -17.25 -10.74
N ARG A 59 -5.86 -16.33 -10.92
CA ARG A 59 -5.19 -16.19 -12.20
C ARG A 59 -4.58 -17.54 -12.57
N GLN A 60 -5.17 -18.19 -13.57
CA GLN A 60 -4.80 -19.57 -13.93
C GLN A 60 -3.38 -19.67 -14.49
N GLN A 61 -2.84 -18.54 -14.98
CA GLN A 61 -1.57 -18.48 -15.68
C GLN A 61 -0.59 -17.54 -14.98
N PRO A 62 0.71 -17.90 -14.91
CA PRO A 62 1.76 -17.04 -14.39
C PRO A 62 1.90 -15.76 -15.23
N TYR A 63 2.39 -14.68 -14.61
CA TYR A 63 2.66 -13.42 -15.31
C TYR A 63 3.89 -13.59 -16.22
N ASN A 64 3.66 -13.68 -17.53
CA ASN A 64 4.75 -13.56 -18.51
C ASN A 64 5.13 -12.09 -18.66
N ALA A 65 6.07 -11.62 -17.84
CA ALA A 65 6.63 -10.29 -17.95
C ALA A 65 7.50 -10.20 -19.21
N MET A 66 6.98 -9.58 -20.28
CA MET A 66 7.78 -9.22 -21.45
C MET A 66 8.52 -7.92 -21.14
N PHE A 67 9.72 -8.03 -20.57
CA PHE A 67 10.59 -6.87 -20.41
C PHE A 67 11.14 -6.47 -21.77
N SER A 68 10.78 -5.29 -22.27
CA SER A 68 11.46 -4.70 -23.42
C SER A 68 12.95 -4.53 -23.08
N PRO A 69 13.88 -4.95 -23.96
CA PRO A 69 15.29 -4.64 -23.79
C PRO A 69 15.43 -3.13 -23.65
N LYS A 70 15.96 -2.65 -22.53
CA LYS A 70 16.34 -1.24 -22.38
C LYS A 70 17.32 -0.91 -23.49
N GLY A 71 16.92 -0.05 -24.42
CA GLY A 71 17.81 0.46 -25.47
C GLY A 71 19.08 0.99 -24.81
N LYS A 72 20.24 0.53 -25.27
CA LYS A 72 21.52 1.09 -24.83
C LYS A 72 21.57 2.51 -25.37
N GLU A 73 21.45 3.51 -24.50
CA GLU A 73 21.74 4.89 -24.86
C GLU A 73 23.22 4.96 -25.28
N GLN A 74 23.45 5.19 -26.57
CA GLN A 74 24.74 5.58 -27.09
C GLN A 74 24.97 7.03 -26.67
N LYS A 75 25.90 7.24 -25.75
CA LYS A 75 26.38 8.58 -25.38
C LYS A 75 27.32 9.06 -26.49
N THR A 76 26.84 10.01 -27.29
CA THR A 76 27.69 10.89 -28.10
C THR A 76 28.10 12.09 -27.26
#